data_AF-A0A9P0PX24-F1
#
_entry.id   AF-A0A9P0PX24-F1
#
_cell.length_a   1.000
_cell.length_b   1.000
_cell.length_c   1.000
_cell.angle_alpha   90.00
_cell.angle_beta   90.00
_cell.angle_gamma   90.00
#
_symmetry.space_group_name_H-M   'P 1'
#
loop_
_entity.id
_entity.type
_entity.pdbx_description
1 polymer ?
#
loop_
_entity_poly.entity_id
_entity_poly.type
_entity_poly.pdbx_seq_one_letter_code
_entity_poly.pdbx_strand_id
1 'polypeptide(L)'
;MPIIMLHYQVGHRLVNTCRKRCHCFRPHSNQSWLFSRYTTGWKCGLHADWTELTNCVDDKLDELEGVTKRRYFYVTLLREPISRYLSEFRHVQRGATWKGSRHVCKGRPATEKELPPCYEGDNWGGVGLDEFIACKSNLAANRQTRMLADLELIARRKTSNPWLTSASQNIRRSLNIYSKRPSISVSPFHSNKTTQQSQVPPSRL
;
A
#
# COMPACT_ATOMS: atom_id res chain seq x y z
N MET A 1 0.40 3.96 24.94
CA MET A 1 -0.74 4.03 23.99
C MET A 1 -0.26 3.48 22.66
N PRO A 2 -1.00 2.58 21.99
CA PRO A 2 -0.57 2.01 20.72
C PRO A 2 -0.71 2.97 19.52
N ILE A 3 0.37 3.11 18.76
CA ILE A 3 0.37 3.72 17.42
C ILE A 3 0.12 2.61 16.40
N ILE A 4 -0.85 2.81 15.52
CA ILE A 4 -1.19 1.88 14.45
C ILE A 4 -0.69 2.46 13.14
N MET A 5 0.34 1.83 12.57
CA MET A 5 0.85 2.24 11.26
C MET A 5 0.16 1.49 10.14
N LEU A 6 -0.64 2.24 9.38
CA LEU A 6 -1.15 1.88 8.05
C LEU A 6 0.03 1.93 7.08
N HIS A 7 0.88 0.91 7.09
CA HIS A 7 2.07 0.92 6.26
C HIS A 7 1.69 0.64 4.80
N TYR A 8 1.59 1.70 4.02
CA TYR A 8 1.49 1.65 2.57
C TYR A 8 2.87 1.92 1.95
N GLN A 9 3.64 0.86 1.74
CA GLN A 9 4.84 0.96 0.91
C GLN A 9 5.06 -0.31 0.10
N VAL A 10 4.91 -0.13 -1.21
CA VAL A 10 5.49 -0.95 -2.27
C VAL A 10 7.00 -0.66 -2.24
N GLY A 11 7.70 -1.19 -1.24
CA GLY A 11 9.15 -1.00 -1.04
C GLY A 11 9.95 -2.11 -1.72
N HIS A 12 11.09 -1.74 -2.31
CA HIS A 12 12.06 -2.67 -2.88
C HIS A 12 12.46 -3.72 -1.82
N ARG A 13 12.57 -4.98 -2.25
CA ARG A 13 13.10 -6.07 -1.43
C ARG A 13 14.59 -5.82 -1.20
N LEU A 14 14.92 -5.13 -0.11
CA LEU A 14 16.25 -5.21 0.47
C LEU A 14 16.38 -6.60 1.09
N VAL A 15 17.17 -7.45 0.45
CA VAL A 15 17.60 -8.74 0.99
C VAL A 15 18.52 -8.41 2.17
N ASN A 16 17.97 -8.47 3.38
CA ASN A 16 18.77 -8.51 4.61
C ASN A 16 18.18 -9.59 5.52
N THR A 17 19.06 -10.48 5.99
CA THR A 17 18.79 -11.68 6.79
C THR A 17 18.50 -11.38 8.26
N CYS A 18 18.33 -10.11 8.65
CA CYS A 18 17.91 -9.72 10.00
C CYS A 18 16.44 -10.07 10.27
N ARG A 19 16.11 -10.30 11.57
CA ARG A 19 14.74 -10.46 12.05
C ARG A 19 13.85 -9.39 11.42
N LYS A 20 12.91 -9.81 10.55
CA LYS A 20 11.96 -8.90 9.87
C LYS A 20 11.01 -8.18 10.84
N ARG A 21 11.07 -8.51 12.13
CA ARG A 21 10.20 -7.99 13.19
C ARG A 21 11.03 -7.58 14.41
N CYS A 22 10.73 -6.39 14.92
CA CYS A 22 11.28 -5.80 16.13
C CYS A 22 10.26 -5.87 17.27
N HIS A 23 10.74 -5.89 18.51
CA HIS A 23 9.90 -5.82 19.70
C HIS A 23 9.85 -4.37 20.19
N CYS A 24 8.67 -3.75 20.09
CA CYS A 24 8.44 -2.36 20.49
C CYS A 24 7.53 -2.32 21.72
N PHE A 25 8.09 -2.73 22.85
CA PHE A 25 7.38 -2.79 24.13
C PHE A 25 7.44 -1.46 24.89
N ARG A 26 6.43 -1.21 25.72
CA ARG A 26 6.43 -0.07 26.63
C ARG A 26 7.50 -0.27 27.72
N PRO A 27 8.05 0.81 28.28
CA PRO A 27 8.88 0.70 29.48
C PRO A 27 8.11 -0.05 30.58
N HIS A 28 8.75 -1.04 31.20
CA HIS A 28 8.19 -1.84 32.30
C HIS A 28 6.94 -2.67 31.97
N SER A 29 6.67 -2.96 30.69
CA SER A 29 5.51 -3.79 30.29
C SER A 29 5.79 -4.56 29.01
N ASN A 30 5.24 -5.76 28.90
CA ASN A 30 5.28 -6.56 27.66
C ASN A 30 4.22 -6.13 26.63
N GLN A 31 3.52 -5.01 26.87
CA GLN A 31 2.57 -4.44 25.93
C GLN A 31 3.27 -3.69 24.80
N SER A 32 2.87 -3.96 23.57
CA SER A 32 3.34 -3.22 22.41
C SER A 32 2.80 -1.79 22.42
N TRP A 33 3.66 -0.84 22.05
CA TRP A 33 3.23 0.54 21.75
C TRP A 33 3.11 0.79 20.24
N LEU A 34 3.48 -0.16 19.38
CA LEU A 34 3.43 -0.01 17.93
C LEU A 34 2.85 -1.25 17.25
N PHE A 35 1.75 -1.08 16.54
CA PHE A 35 1.18 -2.08 15.65
C PHE A 35 1.57 -1.78 14.21
N SER A 36 2.35 -2.66 13.60
CA SER A 36 2.86 -2.48 12.24
C SER A 36 3.38 -3.81 11.69
N ARG A 37 3.61 -3.85 10.37
CA ARG A 37 4.31 -4.95 9.69
C ARG A 37 5.61 -5.36 10.41
N TYR A 38 6.39 -4.38 10.87
CA TYR A 38 7.72 -4.61 11.43
C TYR A 38 7.70 -4.86 12.94
N THR A 39 6.53 -4.86 13.59
CA THR A 39 6.41 -5.17 15.02
C THR A 39 5.51 -6.37 15.24
N THR A 40 4.23 -6.23 14.94
CA THR A 40 3.20 -7.26 15.12
C THR A 40 3.05 -8.16 13.89
N GLY A 41 3.53 -7.73 12.72
CA GLY A 41 3.36 -8.44 11.46
C GLY A 41 2.03 -8.11 10.79
N TRP A 42 1.55 -9.02 9.94
CA TRP A 42 0.28 -8.87 9.21
C TRP A 42 -0.89 -9.55 9.95
N LYS A 43 -1.05 -9.26 11.25
CA LYS A 43 -2.07 -9.92 12.09
C LYS A 43 -3.50 -9.68 11.59
N CYS A 44 -3.76 -8.49 11.03
CA CYS A 44 -5.04 -8.12 10.43
C CYS A 44 -5.11 -8.31 8.90
N GLY A 45 -4.13 -9.00 8.30
CA GLY A 45 -4.07 -9.23 6.86
C GLY A 45 -2.95 -8.44 6.16
N LEU A 46 -2.60 -8.89 4.96
CA LEU A 46 -1.56 -8.24 4.14
C LEU A 46 -2.08 -6.88 3.64
N HIS A 47 -1.38 -5.80 4.01
CA HIS A 47 -1.78 -4.43 3.69
C HIS A 47 -3.22 -4.11 4.10
N ALA A 48 -3.59 -4.51 5.32
CA ALA A 48 -4.91 -4.21 5.88
C ALA A 48 -5.27 -2.73 5.75
N ASP A 49 -6.46 -2.45 5.23
CA ASP A 49 -6.97 -1.09 5.06
C ASP A 49 -7.60 -0.53 6.35
N TRP A 50 -8.14 0.70 6.27
CA TRP A 50 -8.80 1.35 7.39
C TRP A 50 -9.90 0.48 8.00
N THR A 51 -10.81 -0.04 7.18
CA THR A 51 -11.93 -0.89 7.62
C THR A 51 -11.42 -2.17 8.27
N GLU A 52 -10.44 -2.84 7.66
CA GLU A 52 -9.86 -4.06 8.23
C GLU A 52 -9.16 -3.80 9.56
N LEU A 53 -8.41 -2.71 9.70
CA LEU A 53 -7.66 -2.42 10.92
C LEU A 53 -8.57 -1.98 12.07
N THR A 54 -9.55 -1.10 11.82
CA THR A 54 -10.47 -0.66 12.88
C THR A 54 -11.31 -1.79 13.44
N ASN A 55 -11.56 -2.83 12.64
CA ASN A 55 -12.36 -3.99 13.03
C ASN A 55 -11.53 -5.17 13.57
N CYS A 56 -10.20 -5.12 13.57
CA CYS A 56 -9.34 -6.26 13.93
C CYS A 56 -8.29 -5.98 15.00
N VAL A 57 -7.76 -4.75 15.06
CA VAL A 57 -6.59 -4.45 15.91
C VAL A 57 -6.88 -4.67 17.39
N ASP A 58 -8.07 -4.34 17.87
CA ASP A 58 -8.45 -4.47 19.28
C ASP A 58 -8.42 -5.93 19.72
N ASP A 59 -9.16 -6.79 19.04
CA ASP A 59 -9.20 -8.24 19.25
C ASP A 59 -7.80 -8.87 19.20
N LYS A 60 -6.98 -8.47 18.22
CA LYS A 60 -5.62 -9.03 18.08
C LYS A 60 -4.64 -8.55 19.14
N LEU A 61 -4.85 -7.39 19.74
CA LEU A 61 -4.06 -6.96 20.89
C LEU A 61 -4.55 -7.60 22.18
N ASP A 62 -5.84 -7.85 22.32
CA ASP A 62 -6.39 -8.59 23.46
C ASP A 62 -5.91 -10.04 23.49
N GLU A 63 -5.86 -10.72 22.34
CA GLU A 63 -5.28 -12.06 22.21
C GLU A 63 -3.79 -12.12 22.62
N LEU A 64 -3.04 -11.02 22.44
CA LEU A 64 -1.59 -10.99 22.66
C LEU A 64 -1.19 -10.47 24.05
N GLU A 65 -1.96 -9.52 24.60
CA GLU A 65 -1.57 -8.73 25.76
C GLU A 65 -2.62 -8.76 26.89
N GLY A 66 -3.75 -9.45 26.68
CA GLY A 66 -4.91 -9.47 27.58
C GLY A 66 -5.82 -8.25 27.39
N VAL A 67 -7.04 -8.33 27.94
CA VAL A 67 -8.07 -7.28 27.78
C VAL A 67 -7.67 -6.02 28.53
N THR A 68 -7.46 -4.91 27.80
CA THR A 68 -7.15 -3.61 28.40
C THR A 68 -7.79 -2.47 27.62
N LYS A 69 -8.17 -1.39 28.31
CA LYS A 69 -8.67 -0.19 27.64
C LYS A 69 -7.53 0.51 26.89
N ARG A 70 -7.58 0.54 25.57
CA ARG A 70 -6.55 1.17 24.71
C ARG A 70 -7.08 2.40 23.99
N ARG A 71 -6.17 3.32 23.67
CA ARG A 71 -6.39 4.42 22.74
C ARG A 71 -5.46 4.25 21.54
N TYR A 72 -6.03 4.22 20.34
CA TYR A 72 -5.32 4.01 19.09
C TYR A 72 -5.00 5.34 18.41
N PHE A 73 -3.77 5.46 17.90
CA PHE A 73 -3.37 6.56 17.03
C PHE A 73 -3.00 6.02 15.67
N TYR A 74 -3.82 6.30 14.66
CA TYR A 74 -3.57 5.82 13.31
C TYR A 74 -2.61 6.77 12.58
N VAL A 75 -1.63 6.21 11.89
CA VAL A 75 -0.63 6.94 11.10
C VAL A 75 -0.48 6.28 9.74
N THR A 76 -0.35 7.07 8.69
CA THR A 76 -0.16 6.57 7.31
C THR A 76 0.83 7.41 6.54
N LEU A 77 1.30 6.89 5.40
CA LEU A 77 2.14 7.62 4.45
C LEU A 77 1.41 7.72 3.11
N LEU A 78 1.32 8.95 2.59
CA LEU A 78 0.72 9.23 1.29
C LEU A 78 1.80 9.57 0.27
N ARG A 79 1.53 9.23 -1.00
CA ARG A 79 2.38 9.56 -2.14
C ARG A 79 1.55 10.20 -3.25
N GLU A 80 2.20 11.02 -4.07
CA GLU A 80 1.60 11.55 -5.29
C GLU A 80 0.99 10.41 -6.14
N PRO A 81 -0.29 10.51 -6.56
CA PRO A 81 -1.04 9.40 -7.17
C PRO A 81 -0.39 8.75 -8.39
N ILE A 82 0.17 9.53 -9.33
CA ILE A 82 0.76 9.03 -10.57
C ILE A 82 2.05 8.26 -10.27
N SER A 83 2.96 8.88 -9.52
CA SER A 83 4.21 8.27 -9.07
C SER A 83 3.98 6.98 -8.31
N ARG A 84 2.94 6.95 -7.48
CA ARG A 84 2.51 5.78 -6.73
C ARG A 84 1.94 4.69 -7.65
N TYR A 85 1.09 5.05 -8.61
CA TYR A 85 0.49 4.12 -9.57
C TYR A 85 1.56 3.46 -10.45
N LEU A 86 2.48 4.25 -11.02
CA LEU A 86 3.59 3.75 -11.84
C LEU A 86 4.57 2.88 -11.03
N SER A 87 4.82 3.25 -9.77
CA SER A 87 5.63 2.43 -8.86
C SER A 87 4.98 1.09 -8.54
N GLU A 88 3.64 1.06 -8.44
CA GLU A 88 2.87 -0.16 -8.23
C GLU A 88 2.90 -1.05 -9.48
N PHE A 89 2.66 -0.47 -10.67
CA PHE A 89 2.82 -1.12 -11.96
C PHE A 89 4.18 -1.81 -12.09
N ARG A 90 5.29 -1.10 -11.86
CA ARG A 90 6.65 -1.69 -11.95
C ARG A 90 6.89 -2.81 -10.95
N HIS A 91 6.20 -2.80 -9.80
CA HIS A 91 6.32 -3.92 -8.85
C HIS A 91 5.54 -5.14 -9.32
N VAL A 92 4.34 -4.94 -9.87
CA VAL A 92 3.49 -6.00 -10.46
C VAL A 92 4.17 -6.63 -11.67
N GLN A 93 4.75 -5.80 -12.55
CA GLN A 93 5.52 -6.25 -13.71
C GLN A 93 6.69 -7.18 -13.32
N ARG A 94 7.23 -7.04 -12.10
CA ARG A 94 8.26 -7.93 -11.53
C ARG A 94 7.69 -9.15 -10.77
N GLY A 95 6.40 -9.45 -10.93
CA GLY A 95 5.73 -10.61 -10.36
C GLY A 95 5.14 -10.40 -8.96
N ALA A 96 5.06 -9.16 -8.45
CA ALA A 96 4.42 -8.94 -7.16
C ALA A 96 2.90 -9.06 -7.25
N THR A 97 2.33 -9.77 -6.28
CA THR A 97 0.89 -9.95 -6.13
C THR A 97 0.46 -9.55 -4.72
N TRP A 98 -0.71 -8.92 -4.59
CA TRP A 98 -1.36 -8.71 -3.29
C TRP A 98 -2.44 -9.76 -3.01
N LYS A 99 -2.35 -10.95 -3.60
CA LYS A 99 -3.34 -12.03 -3.45
C LYS A 99 -3.58 -12.49 -2.00
N GLY A 100 -2.66 -12.19 -1.08
CA GLY A 100 -2.82 -12.44 0.35
C GLY A 100 -3.59 -11.36 1.14
N SER A 101 -4.04 -10.29 0.48
CA SER A 101 -4.93 -9.29 1.08
C SER A 101 -6.34 -9.88 1.22
N ARG A 102 -6.97 -9.72 2.37
CA ARG A 102 -8.24 -10.38 2.67
C ARG A 102 -9.45 -9.59 2.17
N HIS A 103 -9.34 -8.26 2.13
CA HIS A 103 -10.40 -7.35 1.71
C HIS A 103 -11.69 -7.58 2.48
N VAL A 104 -11.56 -7.73 3.81
CA VAL A 104 -12.71 -7.98 4.69
C VAL A 104 -13.52 -6.70 4.84
N CYS A 105 -14.82 -6.81 4.58
CA CYS A 105 -15.81 -5.75 4.76
C CYS A 105 -17.11 -6.39 5.22
N LYS A 106 -17.75 -5.84 6.27
CA LYS A 106 -18.95 -6.41 6.91
C LYS A 106 -18.73 -7.86 7.38
N GLY A 107 -17.56 -8.14 7.93
CA GLY A 107 -17.21 -9.45 8.49
C GLY A 107 -16.96 -10.57 7.48
N ARG A 108 -17.01 -10.31 6.16
CA ARG A 108 -16.70 -11.30 5.12
C ARG A 108 -15.64 -10.79 4.13
N PRO A 109 -14.85 -11.68 3.51
CA PRO A 109 -13.97 -11.30 2.41
C PRO A 109 -14.78 -10.92 1.15
N ALA A 110 -14.15 -10.15 0.26
CA ALA A 110 -14.69 -9.86 -1.05
C ALA A 110 -14.79 -11.13 -1.91
N THR A 111 -15.90 -11.28 -2.63
CA THR A 111 -16.09 -12.38 -3.59
C THR A 111 -15.39 -12.08 -4.91
N GLU A 112 -15.09 -13.11 -5.69
CA GLU A 112 -14.45 -12.98 -7.00
C GLU A 112 -15.33 -12.22 -8.02
N LYS A 113 -16.66 -12.23 -7.82
CA LYS A 113 -17.59 -11.39 -8.61
C LYS A 113 -17.47 -9.91 -8.26
N GLU A 114 -17.19 -9.59 -7.00
CA GLU A 114 -17.03 -8.22 -6.53
C GLU A 114 -15.64 -7.65 -6.86
N LEU A 115 -14.61 -8.50 -6.79
CA LEU A 115 -13.23 -8.17 -7.11
C LEU A 115 -12.62 -9.23 -8.03
N PRO A 116 -12.92 -9.19 -9.34
CA PRO A 116 -12.36 -10.15 -10.28
C PRO A 116 -10.85 -9.89 -10.48
N PRO A 117 -10.03 -10.95 -10.60
CA PRO A 117 -8.61 -10.80 -10.83
C PRO A 117 -8.32 -10.16 -12.19
N CYS A 118 -7.23 -9.40 -12.30
CA CYS A 118 -6.77 -8.82 -13.57
C CYS A 118 -5.87 -9.75 -14.38
N TYR A 119 -5.50 -10.90 -13.82
CA TYR A 119 -4.54 -11.82 -14.40
C TYR A 119 -4.93 -13.26 -14.06
N GLU A 120 -4.48 -14.18 -14.89
CA GLU A 120 -4.65 -15.62 -14.68
C GLU A 120 -3.36 -16.23 -14.13
N GLY A 121 -3.49 -17.35 -13.40
CA GLY A 121 -2.35 -18.06 -12.81
C GLY A 121 -1.74 -17.38 -11.58
N ASP A 122 -0.43 -17.51 -11.41
CA ASP A 122 0.23 -17.20 -10.15
C ASP A 122 0.45 -15.71 -9.87
N ASN A 123 0.77 -14.94 -10.92
CA ASN A 123 1.10 -13.51 -10.87
C ASN A 123 0.87 -12.80 -12.21
N TRP A 124 0.96 -11.47 -12.19
CA TRP A 124 0.83 -10.60 -13.38
C TRP A 124 2.19 -10.10 -13.88
N GLY A 125 3.19 -10.99 -13.86
CA GLY A 125 4.56 -10.69 -14.29
C GLY A 125 4.63 -10.37 -15.78
N GLY A 126 5.48 -9.41 -16.15
CA GLY A 126 5.65 -9.01 -17.54
C GLY A 126 4.55 -8.12 -18.14
N VAL A 127 3.48 -7.82 -17.39
CA VAL A 127 2.36 -6.98 -17.84
C VAL A 127 2.84 -5.65 -18.45
N GLY A 128 2.22 -5.26 -19.57
CA GLY A 128 2.40 -3.96 -20.22
C GLY A 128 1.67 -2.84 -19.47
N LEU A 129 2.10 -1.58 -19.64
CA LEU A 129 1.43 -0.46 -18.95
C LEU A 129 -0.02 -0.30 -19.42
N ASP A 130 -0.28 -0.45 -20.72
CA ASP A 130 -1.62 -0.30 -21.28
C ASP A 130 -2.58 -1.37 -20.76
N GLU A 131 -2.14 -2.62 -20.71
CA GLU A 131 -2.90 -3.73 -20.11
C GLU A 131 -3.17 -3.51 -18.62
N PHE A 132 -2.16 -3.01 -17.88
CA PHE A 132 -2.30 -2.68 -16.48
C PHE A 132 -3.36 -1.60 -16.22
N ILE A 133 -3.44 -0.59 -17.09
CA ILE A 133 -4.44 0.47 -17.03
C ILE A 133 -5.82 -0.01 -17.50
N ALA A 134 -5.87 -0.88 -18.50
CA ALA A 134 -7.11 -1.37 -19.10
C ALA A 134 -7.95 -2.24 -18.14
N CYS A 135 -7.33 -2.93 -17.18
CA CYS A 135 -8.08 -3.73 -16.21
C CYS A 135 -8.95 -2.86 -15.27
N LYS A 136 -10.28 -2.97 -15.41
CA LYS A 136 -11.25 -2.22 -14.61
C LYS A 136 -11.24 -2.55 -13.11
N SER A 137 -10.91 -3.79 -12.75
CA SER A 137 -10.82 -4.24 -11.35
C SER A 137 -9.43 -4.04 -10.73
N ASN A 138 -8.52 -3.33 -11.42
CA ASN A 138 -7.17 -3.12 -10.92
C ASN A 138 -7.16 -2.34 -9.60
N LEU A 139 -6.79 -3.03 -8.52
CA LEU A 139 -6.71 -2.47 -7.17
C LEU A 139 -5.64 -1.38 -7.01
N ALA A 140 -4.76 -1.17 -7.99
CA ALA A 140 -3.88 -0.01 -8.00
C ALA A 140 -4.66 1.30 -8.23
N ALA A 141 -5.77 1.28 -8.96
CA ALA A 141 -6.60 2.46 -9.19
C ALA A 141 -7.23 2.94 -7.87
N ASN A 142 -7.14 4.25 -7.61
CA ASN A 142 -7.67 4.90 -6.40
C ASN A 142 -7.29 4.22 -5.07
N ARG A 143 -6.14 3.52 -5.03
CA ARG A 143 -5.74 2.70 -3.89
C ARG A 143 -5.70 3.45 -2.57
N GLN A 144 -5.09 4.63 -2.53
CA GLN A 144 -4.99 5.43 -1.29
C GLN A 144 -6.38 5.82 -0.78
N THR A 145 -7.29 6.22 -1.67
CA THR A 145 -8.68 6.53 -1.32
C THR A 145 -9.40 5.30 -0.79
N ARG A 146 -9.33 4.17 -1.50
CA ARG A 146 -9.96 2.90 -1.10
C ARG A 146 -9.45 2.46 0.28
N MET A 147 -8.13 2.47 0.50
CA MET A 147 -7.53 1.97 1.72
C MET A 147 -7.74 2.86 2.95
N LEU A 148 -8.15 4.11 2.77
CA LEU A 148 -8.42 5.05 3.86
C LEU A 148 -9.90 5.31 4.09
N ALA A 149 -10.73 4.91 3.14
CA ALA A 149 -12.17 4.99 3.24
C ALA A 149 -12.71 3.91 4.18
N ASP A 150 -13.82 4.22 4.85
CA ASP A 150 -14.66 3.24 5.52
C ASP A 150 -15.62 2.60 4.50
N LEU A 151 -15.30 1.38 4.08
CA LEU A 151 -16.02 0.65 3.05
C LEU A 151 -17.43 0.24 3.49
N GLU A 152 -17.64 0.00 4.78
CA GLU A 152 -18.94 -0.39 5.32
C GLU A 152 -19.92 0.78 5.34
N LEU A 153 -19.39 1.99 5.57
CA LEU A 153 -20.15 3.23 5.53
C LEU A 153 -20.51 3.64 4.09
N ILE A 154 -19.60 3.43 3.14
CA ILE A 154 -19.82 3.77 1.73
C ILE A 154 -20.98 2.99 1.12
N ALA A 155 -21.09 1.70 1.43
CA ALA A 155 -22.20 0.86 0.97
C ALA A 155 -23.59 1.35 1.43
N ARG A 156 -23.66 2.23 2.44
CA ARG A 156 -24.91 2.77 2.99
C ARG A 156 -25.24 4.19 2.52
N ARG A 157 -24.26 4.97 2.03
CA ARG A 157 -24.45 6.41 1.74
C ARG A 157 -24.79 6.67 0.27
N LYS A 158 -25.84 7.46 0.04
CA LYS A 158 -26.24 8.01 -1.26
C LYS A 158 -25.60 9.39 -1.51
N THR A 159 -24.28 9.49 -1.51
CA THR A 159 -23.59 10.75 -1.90
C THR A 159 -22.94 10.59 -3.28
N SER A 160 -22.63 11.70 -3.95
CA SER A 160 -22.01 11.69 -5.29
C SER A 160 -20.58 11.14 -5.28
N ASN A 161 -19.86 11.25 -4.16
CA ASN A 161 -18.56 10.62 -3.96
C ASN A 161 -18.32 10.19 -2.50
N PRO A 162 -18.90 9.04 -2.07
CA PRO A 162 -18.83 8.58 -0.69
C PRO A 162 -17.41 8.15 -0.31
N TRP A 163 -16.63 7.65 -1.27
CA TRP A 163 -15.24 7.22 -1.12
C TRP A 163 -14.30 8.36 -0.74
N LEU A 164 -14.26 9.42 -1.55
CA LEU A 164 -13.41 10.58 -1.27
C LEU A 164 -13.81 11.28 0.02
N THR A 165 -15.11 11.37 0.29
CA THR A 165 -15.63 12.01 1.51
C THR A 165 -15.17 11.24 2.75
N SER A 166 -15.33 9.92 2.76
CA SER A 166 -14.92 9.08 3.88
C SER A 166 -13.39 9.08 4.08
N ALA A 167 -12.62 8.88 3.01
CA ALA A 167 -11.16 8.92 3.09
C ALA A 167 -10.64 10.26 3.60
N SER A 168 -11.22 11.38 3.12
CA SER A 168 -10.84 12.73 3.58
C SER A 168 -11.18 12.95 5.05
N GLN A 169 -12.32 12.42 5.52
CA GLN A 169 -12.70 12.49 6.93
C GLN A 169 -11.72 11.70 7.81
N ASN A 170 -11.37 10.48 7.42
CA ASN A 170 -10.43 9.66 8.17
C ASN A 170 -9.02 10.28 8.22
N ILE A 171 -8.56 10.87 7.12
CA ILE A 171 -7.30 11.66 7.10
C ILE A 171 -7.35 12.85 8.05
N ARG A 172 -8.46 13.60 8.07
CA ARG A 172 -8.55 14.83 8.87
C ARG A 172 -8.82 14.58 10.35
N ARG A 173 -9.59 13.55 10.68
CA ARG A 173 -10.15 13.34 12.04
C ARG A 173 -9.48 12.23 12.81
N SER A 174 -8.97 11.20 12.12
CA SER A 174 -8.57 9.96 12.77
C SER A 174 -7.11 9.59 12.51
N LEU A 175 -6.49 10.16 11.47
CA LEU A 175 -5.06 10.07 11.23
C LEU A 175 -4.34 11.21 11.94
N ASN A 176 -3.61 10.88 12.99
CA ASN A 176 -2.88 11.86 13.80
C ASN A 176 -1.66 12.42 13.05
N ILE A 177 -1.05 11.63 12.17
CA ILE A 177 0.10 12.04 11.36
C ILE A 177 -0.04 11.40 9.97
N TYR A 178 0.05 12.22 8.93
CA TYR A 178 0.29 11.74 7.57
C TYR A 178 1.41 12.55 6.94
N SER A 179 2.33 11.88 6.26
CA SER A 179 3.39 12.53 5.48
C SER A 179 3.14 12.32 4.00
N LYS A 180 3.24 13.40 3.22
CA LYS A 180 3.30 13.33 1.76
C LYS A 180 4.75 13.14 1.37
N ARG A 181 5.10 11.99 0.79
CA ARG A 181 6.43 11.83 0.18
C ARG A 181 6.54 12.76 -1.03
N PRO A 182 7.62 13.56 -1.16
CA PRO A 182 7.85 14.37 -2.34
C PRO A 182 7.97 13.47 -3.58
N SER A 183 7.46 13.97 -4.70
CA SER A 183 7.68 13.40 -6.02
C SER A 183 9.19 13.36 -6.26
N ILE A 184 9.75 12.19 -6.60
CA ILE A 184 11.10 12.16 -7.15
C ILE A 184 10.99 12.88 -8.49
N SER A 185 11.71 13.99 -8.67
CA SER A 185 11.91 14.58 -9.99
C SER A 185 12.53 13.50 -10.87
N VAL A 186 11.78 13.02 -11.84
CA VAL A 186 12.36 12.18 -12.89
C VAL A 186 13.24 13.12 -13.69
N SER A 187 14.55 13.10 -13.43
CA SER A 187 15.53 13.78 -14.27
C SER A 187 15.28 13.35 -15.72
N PRO A 188 15.26 14.27 -16.70
CA PRO A 188 15.04 13.90 -18.09
C PRO A 188 16.11 12.89 -18.49
N PHE A 189 15.64 11.76 -19.02
CA PHE A 189 16.47 10.72 -19.61
C PHE A 189 17.34 11.38 -20.68
N HIS A 190 18.62 11.63 -20.38
CA HIS A 190 19.58 12.03 -21.39
C HIS A 190 19.78 10.85 -22.33
N SER A 191 19.08 10.89 -23.46
CA SER A 191 19.41 10.08 -24.62
C SER A 191 20.81 10.49 -25.09
N ASN A 192 21.85 9.82 -24.59
CA ASN A 192 23.15 9.82 -25.25
C ASN A 192 22.99 9.11 -26.61
N LYS A 193 22.54 9.85 -27.62
CA LYS A 193 22.80 9.48 -29.01
C LYS A 193 24.29 9.70 -29.23
N THR A 194 25.05 8.61 -29.16
CA THR A 194 26.41 8.57 -29.64
C THR A 194 26.34 8.75 -31.16
N THR A 195 26.52 9.99 -31.61
CA THR A 195 26.75 10.29 -33.03
C THR A 195 28.13 9.71 -33.38
N GLN A 196 28.17 8.51 -33.96
CA GLN A 196 29.37 8.04 -34.65
C GLN A 196 29.56 8.92 -35.89
N GLN A 197 30.48 9.89 -35.79
CA GLN A 197 31.04 10.53 -36.97
C GLN A 197 31.98 9.54 -37.64
N SER A 198 31.63 9.10 -38.85
CA SER A 198 32.50 8.36 -39.75
C SER A 198 33.66 9.26 -40.18
N GLN A 199 34.87 9.00 -39.69
CA GLN A 199 36.08 9.60 -40.22
C GLN A 199 36.44 8.93 -41.55
N VAL A 200 36.47 9.73 -42.63
CA VAL A 200 37.03 9.35 -43.92
C VAL A 200 38.56 9.52 -43.84
N PRO A 201 39.39 8.52 -44.22
CA PRO A 201 40.84 8.67 -44.20
C PRO A 201 41.34 9.52 -45.38
N PRO A 202 42.42 10.29 -45.23
CA PRO A 202 42.96 11.11 -46.30
C PRO A 202 43.74 10.27 -47.31
N SER A 203 43.44 10.47 -48.59
CA SER A 203 44.17 9.94 -49.74
C SER A 203 45.62 10.43 -49.73
N ARG A 204 46.57 9.52 -49.94
CA ARG A 204 47.98 9.84 -50.22
C ARG A 204 48.20 9.78 -51.73
N LEU A 205 48.69 10.89 -52.28
CA LEU A 205 49.17 11.16 -53.64
C LEU A 205 48.11 11.15 -54.76
#